data_AF-A0A951M0T6-F1
#
_entry.id   AF-A0A951M0T6-F1
#
_cell.length_a   1.000
_cell.length_b   1.000
_cell.length_c   1.000
_cell.angle_alpha   90.00
_cell.angle_beta   90.00
_cell.angle_gamma   90.00
#
_symmetry.space_group_name_H-M   'P 1'
#
loop_
_entity.id
_entity.type
_entity.pdbx_description
1 polymer ?
#
loop_
_entity_poly.entity_id
_entity_poly.type
_entity_poly.pdbx_seq_one_letter_code
_entity_poly.pdbx_strand_id
1 'polypeptide(L)'
;RETRLITRLFWREWFPQIVYDIHQQGPNGPRLFIPPFYDPSNPNIAPQLIREIAALGSKMAADLEAANFRGVITGTEYDTWWHGGLRTSPYYHNSIGILSEAASARLMTPVLVQEEQLAKAKARGMPSALEAATNFPSPWGGGLWSPREIMAMELVASRSLLSMAAKYRTSYLRNFYRMGSDAVSRKAAPDEPLAYLLPAGQSEDEALARLIEVLLAQGIEVHRMTNELHMKLKGHSGDFMEVPLNSYLIFPAQPQRANVRALFEPQVYPERLTPTGEAEPPYDVAGWTLPMQMGIETEAVAAIREATPAERHLRLLTDVAEVRKSLGLAQPQGEASPIPSPLKRAVRLAVYKSYLPTADEGWTRWLFDTFNVPYQSLLDKEVRAGNLRERYDVIILPSQSAKEIVEGNAKGSYPEEYTGGITDDGVEQLRRFTEAGGTLICFDAATELAIKRFKLPLRNVLEGVKTSEFYCPGSILRLEVNTRDALARGQREQADAYFINSSAFEATDQKSVRVVARYAARNVLRSGWLLGEAHLAGRIALAEVQFGRGRVVLFGFRPQHRGQTWGTFPFIFNAIMSGA
;
A
#
# COMPACT_ATOMS: atom_id res chain seq x y z
N ARG A 1 6.80 -15.18 -0.23
CA ARG A 1 6.34 -16.56 0.07
C ARG A 1 5.55 -16.60 1.38
N GLU A 2 6.12 -16.10 2.48
CA GLU A 2 5.46 -15.98 3.79
C GLU A 2 4.03 -15.43 3.74
N THR A 3 3.82 -14.26 3.13
CA THR A 3 2.49 -13.66 2.99
C THR A 3 1.47 -14.62 2.36
N ARG A 4 1.84 -15.36 1.30
CA ARG A 4 0.94 -16.33 0.65
C ARG A 4 0.58 -17.49 1.58
N LEU A 5 1.52 -17.95 2.40
CA LEU A 5 1.28 -19.02 3.37
C LEU A 5 0.36 -18.56 4.49
N ILE A 6 0.59 -17.35 5.04
CA ILE A 6 -0.27 -16.77 6.08
C ILE A 6 -1.67 -16.51 5.53
N THR A 7 -1.80 -15.91 4.34
CA THR A 7 -3.10 -15.68 3.67
C THR A 7 -3.87 -16.99 3.48
N ARG A 8 -3.19 -18.06 3.00
CA ARG A 8 -3.81 -19.38 2.84
C ARG A 8 -4.26 -19.96 4.19
N LEU A 9 -3.39 -19.93 5.19
CA LEU A 9 -3.72 -20.42 6.54
C LEU A 9 -4.92 -19.67 7.11
N PHE A 10 -4.90 -18.34 7.04
CA PHE A 10 -5.92 -17.51 7.68
C PHE A 10 -7.26 -17.62 6.95
N TRP A 11 -7.28 -17.52 5.62
CA TRP A 11 -8.53 -17.28 4.88
C TRP A 11 -9.06 -18.48 4.11
N ARG A 12 -8.34 -19.62 4.13
CA ARG A 12 -8.75 -20.84 3.41
C ARG A 12 -8.73 -22.10 4.26
N GLU A 13 -7.86 -22.19 5.27
CA GLU A 13 -7.65 -23.44 6.01
C GLU A 13 -8.10 -23.38 7.46
N TRP A 14 -7.70 -22.34 8.22
CA TRP A 14 -7.90 -22.29 9.66
C TRP A 14 -8.95 -21.28 10.13
N PHE A 15 -9.06 -20.10 9.49
CA PHE A 15 -10.03 -19.05 9.86
C PHE A 15 -9.89 -18.61 11.34
N PRO A 16 -8.80 -17.92 11.72
CA PRO A 16 -8.56 -17.52 13.11
C PRO A 16 -9.61 -16.54 13.61
N GLN A 17 -10.20 -16.78 14.78
CA GLN A 17 -11.10 -15.80 15.42
C GLN A 17 -10.35 -14.60 16.01
N ILE A 18 -9.07 -14.80 16.38
CA ILE A 18 -8.19 -13.78 16.95
C ILE A 18 -6.82 -13.89 16.31
N VAL A 19 -6.32 -12.78 15.77
CA VAL A 19 -4.94 -12.59 15.29
C VAL A 19 -4.28 -11.55 16.17
N TYR A 20 -3.09 -11.86 16.70
CA TYR A 20 -2.30 -10.94 17.49
C TYR A 20 -1.06 -10.52 16.72
N ASP A 21 -0.99 -9.23 16.45
CA ASP A 21 0.06 -8.57 15.69
C ASP A 21 0.99 -7.80 16.66
N ILE A 22 2.21 -8.30 16.83
CA ILE A 22 3.19 -7.74 17.77
C ILE A 22 4.20 -6.90 16.99
N HIS A 23 4.23 -5.61 17.27
CA HIS A 23 5.02 -4.61 16.57
C HIS A 23 5.94 -3.81 17.51
N GLN A 24 6.82 -3.04 16.88
CA GLN A 24 7.73 -2.13 17.56
C GLN A 24 7.50 -0.69 17.09
N GLN A 25 7.51 0.25 18.04
CA GLN A 25 7.42 1.69 17.81
C GLN A 25 8.71 2.40 18.20
N GLY A 26 8.76 3.71 17.99
CA GLY A 26 9.91 4.55 18.36
C GLY A 26 10.28 4.45 19.85
N PRO A 27 11.55 4.70 20.22
CA PRO A 27 12.03 4.51 21.59
C PRO A 27 11.61 5.60 22.57
N ASN A 28 11.07 6.73 22.11
CA ASN A 28 10.90 7.97 22.89
C ASN A 28 9.43 8.26 23.27
N GLY A 29 8.51 7.30 23.17
CA GLY A 29 7.09 7.49 23.49
C GLY A 29 6.59 6.66 24.69
N PRO A 30 5.31 6.29 24.73
CA PRO A 30 4.82 5.22 25.59
C PRO A 30 5.64 3.94 25.43
N ARG A 31 5.66 3.08 26.46
CA ARG A 31 6.41 1.82 26.45
C ARG A 31 5.67 0.72 25.69
N LEU A 32 4.35 0.74 25.74
CA LEU A 32 3.50 -0.18 24.98
C LEU A 32 2.19 0.51 24.61
N PHE A 33 1.78 0.42 23.35
CA PHE A 33 0.40 0.70 22.96
C PHE A 33 -0.40 -0.60 22.87
N ILE A 34 -1.65 -0.57 23.33
CA ILE A 34 -2.66 -1.62 23.17
C ILE A 34 -4.02 -0.97 22.83
N PRO A 35 -4.90 -1.59 22.03
CA PRO A 35 -6.24 -1.06 21.80
C PRO A 35 -7.04 -0.89 23.12
N PRO A 36 -8.08 -0.05 23.17
CA PRO A 36 -8.86 0.47 22.05
C PRO A 36 -8.10 1.39 21.08
N PHE A 37 -8.47 1.34 19.80
CA PHE A 37 -7.94 2.23 18.77
C PHE A 37 -8.59 3.62 18.85
N TYR A 38 -7.92 4.62 18.29
CA TYR A 38 -8.44 5.98 18.12
C TYR A 38 -9.43 6.05 16.94
N ASP A 39 -10.18 7.14 16.86
CA ASP A 39 -11.09 7.39 15.73
C ASP A 39 -10.33 7.90 14.48
N PRO A 40 -10.89 7.72 13.27
CA PRO A 40 -12.18 7.12 12.93
C PRO A 40 -12.11 5.61 12.67
N SER A 41 -13.24 4.92 12.82
CA SER A 41 -13.37 3.54 12.35
C SER A 41 -13.87 3.47 10.92
N ASN A 42 -13.42 2.45 10.16
CA ASN A 42 -13.94 2.21 8.82
C ASN A 42 -15.39 1.72 8.89
N PRO A 43 -16.34 2.32 8.14
CA PRO A 43 -17.77 1.96 8.20
C PRO A 43 -18.08 0.53 7.71
N ASN A 44 -17.16 -0.10 6.97
CA ASN A 44 -17.32 -1.48 6.52
C ASN A 44 -16.95 -2.51 7.62
N ILE A 45 -16.33 -2.10 8.72
CA ILE A 45 -16.01 -2.98 9.84
C ILE A 45 -17.25 -3.15 10.73
N ALA A 46 -17.56 -4.39 11.11
CA ALA A 46 -18.69 -4.66 12.00
C ALA A 46 -18.53 -3.94 13.35
N PRO A 47 -19.52 -3.16 13.83
CA PRO A 47 -19.43 -2.48 15.12
C PRO A 47 -19.18 -3.42 16.30
N GLN A 48 -19.64 -4.67 16.19
CA GLN A 48 -19.37 -5.70 17.19
C GLN A 48 -17.87 -6.01 17.33
N LEU A 49 -17.12 -6.10 16.22
CA LEU A 49 -15.67 -6.31 16.25
C LEU A 49 -14.95 -5.17 16.96
N ILE A 50 -15.35 -3.92 16.72
CA ILE A 50 -14.76 -2.75 17.40
C ILE A 50 -14.94 -2.86 18.92
N ARG A 51 -16.10 -3.33 19.39
CA ARG A 51 -16.35 -3.56 20.82
C ARG A 51 -15.56 -4.74 21.38
N GLU A 52 -15.40 -5.83 20.63
CA GLU A 52 -14.62 -6.99 21.05
C GLU A 52 -13.12 -6.68 21.15
N ILE A 53 -12.58 -5.92 20.18
CA ILE A 53 -11.22 -5.39 20.19
C ILE A 53 -10.99 -4.53 21.44
N ALA A 54 -11.91 -3.60 21.71
CA ALA A 54 -11.82 -2.72 22.87
C ALA A 54 -11.83 -3.51 24.19
N ALA A 55 -12.69 -4.55 24.29
CA ALA A 55 -12.77 -5.38 25.49
C ALA A 55 -11.50 -6.19 25.74
N LEU A 56 -10.92 -6.79 24.68
CA LEU A 56 -9.66 -7.54 24.77
C LEU A 56 -8.51 -6.62 25.15
N GLY A 57 -8.35 -5.50 24.43
CA GLY A 57 -7.26 -4.56 24.69
C GLY A 57 -7.34 -3.94 26.10
N SER A 58 -8.55 -3.57 26.56
CA SER A 58 -8.74 -3.08 27.92
C SER A 58 -8.35 -4.12 28.98
N LYS A 59 -8.63 -5.41 28.73
CA LYS A 59 -8.20 -6.48 29.64
C LYS A 59 -6.67 -6.65 29.65
N MET A 60 -6.03 -6.58 28.49
CA MET A 60 -4.57 -6.64 28.39
C MET A 60 -3.91 -5.47 29.13
N ALA A 61 -4.42 -4.25 28.95
CA ALA A 61 -3.94 -3.07 29.67
C ALA A 61 -4.12 -3.21 31.19
N ALA A 62 -5.28 -3.70 31.65
CA ALA A 62 -5.52 -3.95 33.07
C ALA A 62 -4.56 -4.99 33.67
N ASP A 63 -4.22 -6.05 32.93
CA ASP A 63 -3.27 -7.06 33.39
C ASP A 63 -1.83 -6.55 33.45
N LEU A 64 -1.44 -5.68 32.53
CA LEU A 64 -0.13 -5.02 32.56
C LEU A 64 -0.01 -4.08 33.77
N GLU A 65 -1.05 -3.30 34.05
CA GLU A 65 -1.11 -2.45 35.24
C GLU A 65 -1.04 -3.30 36.52
N ALA A 66 -1.79 -4.40 36.59
CA ALA A 66 -1.74 -5.35 37.71
C ALA A 66 -0.37 -6.02 37.87
N ALA A 67 0.39 -6.15 36.78
CA ALA A 67 1.77 -6.61 36.77
C ALA A 67 2.79 -5.48 37.08
N ASN A 68 2.33 -4.30 37.47
CA ASN A 68 3.11 -3.10 37.79
C ASN A 68 3.93 -2.51 36.63
N PHE A 69 3.53 -2.78 35.39
CA PHE A 69 4.13 -2.10 34.24
C PHE A 69 3.59 -0.68 34.11
N ARG A 70 4.49 0.26 33.80
CA ARG A 70 4.17 1.66 33.51
C ARG A 70 4.39 1.96 32.03
N GLY A 71 3.77 3.02 31.54
CA GLY A 71 3.92 3.46 30.15
C GLY A 71 3.05 2.68 29.17
N VAL A 72 1.94 2.07 29.61
CA VAL A 72 0.96 1.42 28.73
C VAL A 72 -0.10 2.43 28.33
N ILE A 73 -0.22 2.69 27.03
CA ILE A 73 -1.18 3.64 26.47
C ILE A 73 -2.27 2.93 25.64
N THR A 74 -3.46 3.52 25.62
CA THR A 74 -4.59 3.11 24.77
C THR A 74 -5.21 4.33 24.08
N GLY A 75 -6.09 4.12 23.10
CA GLY A 75 -6.92 5.19 22.52
C GLY A 75 -6.10 6.37 22.00
N THR A 76 -5.02 6.10 21.29
CA THR A 76 -4.10 7.09 20.73
C THR A 76 -3.65 6.62 19.36
N GLU A 77 -3.26 7.56 18.49
CA GLU A 77 -2.48 7.38 17.27
C GLU A 77 -2.98 6.41 16.20
N TYR A 78 -3.33 5.17 16.51
CA TYR A 78 -3.73 4.13 15.57
C TYR A 78 -5.25 4.07 15.45
N ASP A 79 -5.80 4.12 14.23
CA ASP A 79 -7.24 3.98 13.97
C ASP A 79 -7.58 2.61 13.37
N THR A 80 -8.82 2.40 12.90
CA THR A 80 -9.20 1.18 12.17
C THR A 80 -9.61 1.49 10.74
N TRP A 81 -9.06 2.56 10.14
CA TRP A 81 -9.43 2.98 8.80
C TRP A 81 -8.85 2.06 7.72
N TRP A 82 -7.52 1.91 7.72
CA TRP A 82 -6.79 1.21 6.65
C TRP A 82 -7.04 -0.30 6.63
N HIS A 83 -7.36 -0.85 5.45
CA HIS A 83 -7.62 -2.27 5.25
C HIS A 83 -6.35 -3.16 5.30
N GLY A 84 -5.18 -2.65 4.94
CA GLY A 84 -4.03 -3.47 4.52
C GLY A 84 -3.00 -3.89 5.59
N GLY A 85 -3.21 -3.56 6.87
CA GLY A 85 -2.35 -4.03 7.96
C GLY A 85 -2.65 -5.49 8.37
N LEU A 86 -1.65 -6.17 8.97
CA LEU A 86 -1.83 -7.54 9.47
C LEU A 86 -2.87 -7.59 10.61
N ARG A 87 -2.93 -6.56 11.46
CA ARG A 87 -4.02 -6.41 12.44
C ARG A 87 -5.40 -6.09 11.83
N THR A 88 -5.48 -5.38 10.71
CA THR A 88 -6.76 -4.87 10.17
C THR A 88 -7.40 -5.80 9.15
N SER A 89 -6.60 -6.54 8.38
CA SER A 89 -7.09 -7.55 7.44
C SER A 89 -8.07 -8.57 8.08
N PRO A 90 -7.84 -9.06 9.32
CA PRO A 90 -8.81 -9.88 10.05
C PRO A 90 -10.21 -9.25 10.18
N TYR A 91 -10.31 -7.92 10.36
CA TYR A 91 -11.60 -7.25 10.58
C TYR A 91 -12.57 -7.46 9.42
N TYR A 92 -12.03 -7.50 8.20
CA TYR A 92 -12.80 -7.69 6.98
C TYR A 92 -13.12 -9.16 6.68
N HIS A 93 -12.57 -10.08 7.50
CA HIS A 93 -12.85 -11.52 7.50
C HIS A 93 -13.60 -11.94 8.78
N ASN A 94 -14.39 -11.03 9.37
CA ASN A 94 -15.18 -11.25 10.60
C ASN A 94 -14.35 -11.69 11.81
N SER A 95 -13.04 -11.41 11.80
CA SER A 95 -12.07 -11.89 12.77
C SER A 95 -11.50 -10.73 13.57
N ILE A 96 -11.13 -10.98 14.83
CA ILE A 96 -10.51 -9.98 15.68
C ILE A 96 -9.02 -9.91 15.36
N GLY A 97 -8.51 -8.69 15.25
CA GLY A 97 -7.09 -8.39 15.09
C GLY A 97 -6.62 -7.39 16.15
N ILE A 98 -5.61 -7.76 16.91
CA ILE A 98 -5.03 -6.94 17.98
C ILE A 98 -3.65 -6.50 17.56
N LEU A 99 -3.30 -5.25 17.86
CA LEU A 99 -1.95 -4.72 17.72
C LEU A 99 -1.41 -4.36 19.09
N SER A 100 -0.19 -4.78 19.38
CA SER A 100 0.65 -4.13 20.38
C SER A 100 1.87 -3.52 19.73
N GLU A 101 2.28 -2.36 20.21
CA GLU A 101 3.45 -1.64 19.72
C GLU A 101 4.38 -1.33 20.89
N ALA A 102 5.48 -2.06 21.00
CA ALA A 102 6.44 -1.89 22.09
C ALA A 102 7.52 -0.88 21.72
N ALA A 103 7.92 -0.01 22.66
CA ALA A 103 9.03 0.91 22.44
C ALA A 103 10.31 0.15 22.07
N SER A 104 11.00 0.57 21.02
CA SER A 104 12.19 -0.13 20.52
C SER A 104 13.40 -0.03 21.45
N ALA A 105 14.23 -1.07 21.42
CA ALA A 105 15.62 -1.04 21.89
C ALA A 105 16.57 -0.84 20.70
N ARG A 106 17.88 -0.63 20.94
CA ARG A 106 18.86 -0.45 19.85
C ARG A 106 19.51 -1.77 19.49
N LEU A 107 19.00 -2.45 18.45
CA LEU A 107 19.51 -3.78 18.01
C LEU A 107 19.67 -4.76 19.20
N MET A 108 18.60 -4.92 19.99
CA MET A 108 18.58 -5.73 21.22
C MET A 108 19.56 -5.28 22.32
N THR A 109 20.07 -4.04 22.25
CA THR A 109 20.85 -3.42 23.32
C THR A 109 19.98 -2.44 24.11
N PRO A 110 20.05 -2.43 25.46
CA PRO A 110 19.36 -1.45 26.27
C PRO A 110 19.68 -0.01 25.86
N VAL A 111 18.70 0.87 26.03
CA VAL A 111 18.83 2.30 25.76
C VAL A 111 18.44 3.07 27.02
N LEU A 112 19.19 4.14 27.32
CA LEU A 112 18.81 5.09 28.36
C LEU A 112 17.91 6.15 27.71
N VAL A 113 16.65 6.17 28.11
CA VAL A 113 15.67 7.17 27.63
C VAL A 113 15.53 8.24 28.69
N GLN A 114 15.80 9.49 28.30
CA GLN A 114 15.71 10.64 29.19
C GLN A 114 14.28 11.19 29.26
N GLU A 115 13.94 11.81 30.40
CA GLU A 115 12.65 12.45 30.60
C GLU A 115 12.39 13.54 29.54
N GLU A 116 13.42 14.31 29.16
CA GLU A 116 13.30 15.36 28.14
C GLU A 116 13.01 14.80 26.74
N GLN A 117 13.36 13.54 26.47
CA GLN A 117 13.00 12.88 25.22
C GLN A 117 11.51 12.52 25.23
N LEU A 118 10.99 12.05 26.37
CA LEU A 118 9.57 11.73 26.55
C LEU A 118 8.69 12.98 26.56
N ALA A 119 9.16 14.07 27.16
CA ALA A 119 8.44 15.35 27.20
C ALA A 119 8.15 15.94 25.80
N LYS A 120 8.94 15.53 24.79
CA LYS A 120 8.75 15.93 23.38
C LYS A 120 7.78 15.03 22.62
N ALA A 121 7.47 13.85 23.14
CA ALA A 121 6.59 12.91 22.47
C ALA A 121 5.14 13.35 22.62
N LYS A 122 4.49 13.49 21.46
CA LYS A 122 3.09 13.88 21.31
C LYS A 122 2.48 13.05 20.20
N ALA A 123 1.22 12.66 20.37
CA ALA A 123 0.43 11.99 19.35
C ALA A 123 -1.04 12.39 19.49
N ARG A 124 -1.87 12.11 18.48
CA ARG A 124 -3.33 12.29 18.62
C ARG A 124 -3.84 11.40 19.76
N GLY A 125 -4.59 11.97 20.70
CA GLY A 125 -4.99 11.27 21.93
C GLY A 125 -3.91 11.19 23.02
N MET A 126 -2.72 11.77 22.81
CA MET A 126 -1.64 11.84 23.80
C MET A 126 -0.93 13.21 23.76
N PRO A 127 -1.34 14.19 24.58
CA PRO A 127 -0.71 15.51 24.60
C PRO A 127 0.72 15.50 25.17
N SER A 128 1.04 14.53 26.02
CA SER A 128 2.35 14.34 26.66
C SER A 128 2.55 12.87 27.04
N ALA A 129 3.76 12.36 26.87
CA ALA A 129 4.14 11.02 27.34
C ALA A 129 4.55 10.99 28.84
N LEU A 130 4.42 12.09 29.56
CA LEU A 130 4.69 12.20 31.00
C LEU A 130 3.45 12.55 31.83
N GLU A 131 2.34 12.88 31.18
CA GLU A 131 1.10 13.29 31.84
C GLU A 131 0.16 12.09 32.02
N ALA A 132 -0.37 11.92 33.24
CA ALA A 132 -1.34 10.87 33.51
C ALA A 132 -2.71 11.26 32.95
N ALA A 133 -3.34 10.33 32.22
CA ALA A 133 -4.66 10.51 31.63
C ALA A 133 -5.46 9.21 31.71
N THR A 134 -6.77 9.26 31.47
CA THR A 134 -7.63 8.06 31.50
C THR A 134 -7.14 6.95 30.57
N ASN A 135 -6.62 7.32 29.40
CA ASN A 135 -6.07 6.39 28.42
C ASN A 135 -4.56 6.10 28.62
N PHE A 136 -3.93 6.75 29.60
CA PHE A 136 -2.52 6.62 29.96
C PHE A 136 -2.29 6.85 31.47
N PRO A 137 -2.84 5.98 32.35
CA PRO A 137 -2.95 6.28 33.79
C PRO A 137 -1.61 6.29 34.53
N SER A 138 -0.65 5.48 34.07
CA SER A 138 0.64 5.29 34.73
C SER A 138 1.81 5.58 33.77
N PRO A 139 2.09 6.86 33.42
CA PRO A 139 3.23 7.22 32.54
C PRO A 139 4.56 6.70 33.08
N TRP A 140 5.50 6.38 32.19
CA TRP A 140 6.86 5.97 32.56
C TRP A 140 7.80 7.17 32.46
N GLY A 141 8.53 7.50 33.54
CA GLY A 141 9.30 8.75 33.67
C GLY A 141 10.71 8.74 33.06
N GLY A 142 11.05 7.76 32.22
CA GLY A 142 12.41 7.60 31.71
C GLY A 142 13.25 6.61 32.53
N GLY A 143 14.43 6.30 32.01
CA GLY A 143 15.37 5.35 32.60
C GLY A 143 15.89 4.31 31.59
N LEU A 144 16.45 3.23 32.14
CA LEU A 144 16.99 2.14 31.32
C LEU A 144 15.84 1.31 30.74
N TRP A 145 15.72 1.31 29.41
CA TRP A 145 14.78 0.48 28.67
C TRP A 145 15.52 -0.68 28.02
N SER A 146 15.04 -1.91 28.20
CA SER A 146 15.76 -3.11 27.75
C SER A 146 14.85 -4.08 27.01
N PRO A 147 15.41 -4.96 26.15
CA PRO A 147 14.62 -6.03 25.53
C PRO A 147 13.94 -6.98 26.52
N ARG A 148 14.45 -7.07 27.75
CA ARG A 148 13.81 -7.84 28.82
C ARG A 148 12.45 -7.24 29.19
N GLU A 149 12.36 -5.91 29.27
CA GLU A 149 11.11 -5.22 29.57
C GLU A 149 10.09 -5.40 28.44
N ILE A 150 10.54 -5.23 27.19
CA ILE A 150 9.72 -5.50 25.99
C ILE A 150 9.14 -6.91 26.07
N MET A 151 9.99 -7.93 26.24
CA MET A 151 9.57 -9.32 26.33
C MET A 151 8.60 -9.57 27.49
N ALA A 152 8.86 -8.99 28.66
CA ALA A 152 8.03 -9.21 29.84
C ALA A 152 6.62 -8.61 29.67
N MET A 153 6.51 -7.41 29.11
CA MET A 153 5.23 -6.79 28.77
C MET A 153 4.46 -7.61 27.73
N GLU A 154 5.13 -7.99 26.64
CA GLU A 154 4.52 -8.78 25.55
C GLU A 154 4.04 -10.17 26.04
N LEU A 155 4.76 -10.79 26.98
CA LEU A 155 4.31 -12.05 27.60
C LEU A 155 3.05 -11.88 28.45
N VAL A 156 2.92 -10.77 29.19
CA VAL A 156 1.70 -10.49 29.96
C VAL A 156 0.52 -10.23 29.02
N ALA A 157 0.73 -9.39 28.00
CA ALA A 157 -0.27 -9.09 26.97
C ALA A 157 -0.74 -10.38 26.24
N SER A 158 0.20 -11.22 25.82
CA SER A 158 -0.07 -12.52 25.19
C SER A 158 -0.88 -13.45 26.08
N ARG A 159 -0.50 -13.59 27.37
CA ARG A 159 -1.20 -14.44 28.33
C ARG A 159 -2.61 -13.93 28.63
N SER A 160 -2.77 -12.61 28.71
CA SER A 160 -4.08 -11.97 28.88
C SER A 160 -5.02 -12.31 27.73
N LEU A 161 -4.54 -12.16 26.50
CA LEU A 161 -5.28 -12.49 25.29
C LEU A 161 -5.66 -13.98 25.26
N LEU A 162 -4.71 -14.88 25.52
CA LEU A 162 -4.95 -16.33 25.56
C LEU A 162 -5.96 -16.71 26.65
N SER A 163 -5.92 -16.05 27.81
CA SER A 163 -6.89 -16.25 28.90
C SER A 163 -8.30 -15.84 28.48
N MET A 164 -8.43 -14.68 27.83
CA MET A 164 -9.71 -14.21 27.29
C MET A 164 -10.24 -15.17 26.22
N ALA A 165 -9.40 -15.58 25.28
CA ALA A 165 -9.75 -16.55 24.23
C ALA A 165 -10.26 -17.87 24.84
N ALA A 166 -9.56 -18.40 25.86
CA ALA A 166 -9.96 -19.64 26.52
C ALA A 166 -11.29 -19.51 27.29
N LYS A 167 -11.48 -18.41 28.02
CA LYS A 167 -12.65 -18.17 28.87
C LYS A 167 -13.93 -17.89 28.05
N TYR A 168 -13.80 -17.15 26.95
CA TYR A 168 -14.92 -16.71 26.12
C TYR A 168 -14.99 -17.40 24.75
N ARG A 169 -14.34 -18.57 24.59
CA ARG A 169 -14.24 -19.33 23.34
C ARG A 169 -15.55 -19.47 22.57
N THR A 170 -16.64 -19.82 23.27
CA THR A 170 -17.95 -20.05 22.65
C THR A 170 -18.54 -18.74 22.12
N SER A 171 -18.30 -17.63 22.81
CA SER A 171 -18.76 -16.31 22.37
C SER A 171 -18.03 -15.88 21.11
N TYR A 172 -16.69 -15.98 21.06
CA TYR A 172 -15.93 -15.61 19.87
C TYR A 172 -16.30 -16.45 18.64
N LEU A 173 -16.42 -17.77 18.80
CA LEU A 173 -16.85 -18.65 17.71
C LEU A 173 -18.27 -18.33 17.22
N ARG A 174 -19.19 -18.07 18.15
CA ARG A 174 -20.58 -17.72 17.82
C ARG A 174 -20.67 -16.35 17.14
N ASN A 175 -19.90 -15.37 17.59
CA ASN A 175 -19.89 -14.03 17.00
C ASN A 175 -19.31 -14.06 15.59
N PHE A 176 -18.19 -14.75 15.39
CA PHE A 176 -17.62 -15.01 14.07
C PHE A 176 -18.66 -15.63 13.11
N TYR A 177 -19.33 -16.70 13.54
CA TYR A 177 -20.37 -17.37 12.75
C TYR A 177 -21.55 -16.44 12.42
N ARG A 178 -22.05 -15.70 13.42
CA ARG A 178 -23.19 -14.79 13.23
C ARG A 178 -22.87 -13.68 12.25
N MET A 179 -21.72 -13.03 12.38
CA MET A 179 -21.30 -11.99 11.44
C MET A 179 -21.22 -12.51 9.99
N GLY A 180 -20.66 -13.71 9.80
CA GLY A 180 -20.64 -14.36 8.48
C GLY A 180 -22.04 -14.71 7.95
N SER A 181 -22.90 -15.27 8.80
CA SER A 181 -24.29 -15.61 8.46
C SER A 181 -25.12 -14.36 8.10
N ASP A 182 -24.94 -13.29 8.85
CA ASP A 182 -25.59 -12.00 8.61
C ASP A 182 -25.09 -11.38 7.30
N ALA A 183 -23.79 -11.48 7.00
CA ALA A 183 -23.22 -11.01 5.73
C ALA A 183 -23.82 -11.69 4.50
N VAL A 184 -24.09 -13.00 4.59
CA VAL A 184 -24.72 -13.80 3.51
C VAL A 184 -26.21 -13.51 3.37
N SER A 185 -26.93 -13.42 4.50
CA SER A 185 -28.39 -13.27 4.51
C SER A 185 -28.87 -11.82 4.33
N ARG A 186 -27.98 -10.85 4.51
CA ARG A 186 -28.28 -9.43 4.34
C ARG A 186 -28.67 -9.10 2.91
N LYS A 187 -29.90 -8.60 2.74
CA LYS A 187 -30.33 -8.00 1.47
C LYS A 187 -29.56 -6.71 1.25
N ALA A 188 -29.10 -6.49 0.02
CA ALA A 188 -28.49 -5.23 -0.37
C ALA A 188 -29.47 -4.08 -0.15
N ALA A 189 -29.02 -3.01 0.52
CA ALA A 189 -29.78 -1.77 0.58
C ALA A 189 -29.90 -1.14 -0.82
N PRO A 190 -30.90 -0.27 -1.09
CA PRO A 190 -31.08 0.32 -2.43
C PRO A 190 -29.84 1.07 -2.96
N ASP A 191 -29.04 1.62 -2.06
CA ASP A 191 -27.79 2.34 -2.32
C ASP A 191 -26.57 1.41 -2.46
N GLU A 192 -26.68 0.13 -2.08
CA GLU A 192 -25.61 -0.86 -2.23
C GLU A 192 -25.68 -1.59 -3.59
N PRO A 193 -24.54 -2.02 -4.16
CA PRO A 193 -24.55 -2.86 -5.36
C PRO A 193 -25.00 -4.30 -5.06
N LEU A 194 -25.71 -4.89 -6.01
CA LEU A 194 -26.02 -6.32 -6.04
C LEU A 194 -24.76 -7.16 -6.28
N ALA A 195 -23.90 -6.70 -7.18
CA ALA A 195 -22.63 -7.34 -7.53
C ALA A 195 -21.63 -6.30 -8.05
N TYR A 196 -20.34 -6.67 -8.06
CA TYR A 196 -19.31 -6.00 -8.83
C TYR A 196 -19.03 -6.80 -10.09
N LEU A 197 -19.07 -6.13 -11.24
CA LEU A 197 -18.77 -6.69 -12.55
C LEU A 197 -17.31 -6.39 -12.91
N LEU A 198 -16.60 -7.40 -13.37
CA LEU A 198 -15.35 -7.29 -14.11
C LEU A 198 -15.64 -7.73 -15.55
N PRO A 199 -15.81 -6.78 -16.49
CA PRO A 199 -16.14 -7.09 -17.88
C PRO A 199 -15.04 -7.92 -18.57
N ALA A 200 -15.43 -8.86 -19.43
CA ALA A 200 -14.51 -9.50 -20.36
C ALA A 200 -14.07 -8.54 -21.48
N GLY A 201 -12.97 -8.87 -22.16
CA GLY A 201 -12.49 -8.11 -23.33
C GLY A 201 -11.68 -6.86 -22.99
N GLN A 202 -11.31 -6.66 -21.72
CA GLN A 202 -10.33 -5.66 -21.32
C GLN A 202 -8.93 -6.06 -21.82
N SER A 203 -8.05 -5.10 -22.06
CA SER A 203 -6.71 -5.33 -22.62
C SER A 203 -5.66 -5.86 -21.61
N GLU A 204 -6.04 -5.94 -20.33
CA GLU A 204 -5.15 -6.14 -19.18
C GLU A 204 -5.27 -7.56 -18.59
N ASP A 205 -5.22 -8.60 -19.44
CA ASP A 205 -5.49 -10.00 -19.05
C ASP A 205 -4.66 -10.51 -17.87
N GLU A 206 -3.35 -10.21 -17.82
CA GLU A 206 -2.49 -10.63 -16.70
C GLU A 206 -2.87 -9.92 -15.39
N ALA A 207 -3.27 -8.64 -15.45
CA ALA A 207 -3.75 -7.91 -14.29
C ALA A 207 -5.13 -8.42 -13.83
N LEU A 208 -6.03 -8.75 -14.76
CA LEU A 208 -7.33 -9.35 -14.45
C LEU A 208 -7.17 -10.73 -13.79
N ALA A 209 -6.32 -11.59 -14.35
CA ALA A 209 -6.00 -12.88 -13.76
C ALA A 209 -5.39 -12.73 -12.36
N ARG A 210 -4.48 -11.76 -12.17
CA ARG A 210 -3.89 -11.46 -10.87
C ARG A 210 -4.91 -10.93 -9.87
N LEU A 211 -5.82 -10.06 -10.30
CA LEU A 211 -6.89 -9.52 -9.45
C LEU A 211 -7.73 -10.68 -8.91
N ILE A 212 -8.20 -11.55 -9.81
CA ILE A 212 -9.01 -12.72 -9.43
C ILE A 212 -8.21 -13.67 -8.53
N GLU A 213 -6.92 -13.90 -8.80
CA GLU A 213 -6.04 -14.68 -7.91
C GLU A 213 -6.03 -14.15 -6.48
N VAL A 214 -5.88 -12.81 -6.33
CA VAL A 214 -5.84 -12.14 -5.03
C VAL A 214 -7.19 -12.21 -4.31
N LEU A 215 -8.31 -12.14 -5.03
CA LEU A 215 -9.64 -12.32 -4.46
C LEU A 215 -9.83 -13.76 -3.96
N LEU A 216 -9.54 -14.76 -4.80
CA LEU A 216 -9.66 -16.18 -4.45
C LEU A 216 -8.72 -16.55 -3.28
N ALA A 217 -7.52 -15.97 -3.23
CA ALA A 217 -6.58 -16.20 -2.13
C ALA A 217 -7.13 -15.72 -0.77
N GLN A 218 -7.95 -14.68 -0.76
CA GLN A 218 -8.63 -14.14 0.42
C GLN A 218 -9.97 -14.85 0.72
N GLY A 219 -10.31 -15.91 -0.02
CA GLY A 219 -11.57 -16.63 0.15
C GLY A 219 -12.78 -15.85 -0.37
N ILE A 220 -12.59 -14.86 -1.24
CA ILE A 220 -13.69 -14.16 -1.91
C ILE A 220 -14.21 -15.02 -3.06
N GLU A 221 -15.51 -15.25 -3.08
CA GLU A 221 -16.21 -15.97 -4.13
C GLU A 221 -16.34 -15.11 -5.39
N VAL A 222 -15.84 -15.64 -6.51
CA VAL A 222 -15.88 -14.99 -7.84
C VAL A 222 -16.60 -15.92 -8.80
N HIS A 223 -17.57 -15.39 -9.54
CA HIS A 223 -18.42 -16.14 -10.45
C HIS A 223 -18.13 -15.75 -11.89
N ARG A 224 -17.74 -16.70 -12.75
CA ARG A 224 -17.62 -16.47 -14.19
C ARG A 224 -18.97 -16.71 -14.88
N MET A 225 -19.34 -15.79 -15.76
CA MET A 225 -20.51 -15.93 -16.62
C MET A 225 -20.24 -16.96 -17.73
N THR A 226 -21.10 -17.96 -17.89
CA THR A 226 -21.01 -18.90 -19.03
C THR A 226 -21.97 -18.56 -20.17
N ASN A 227 -22.93 -17.67 -19.93
CA ASN A 227 -23.84 -17.10 -20.92
C ASN A 227 -23.80 -15.58 -20.82
N GLU A 228 -24.32 -14.90 -21.84
CA GLU A 228 -24.60 -13.46 -21.78
C GLU A 228 -25.72 -13.18 -20.77
N LEU A 229 -25.58 -12.10 -20.02
CA LEU A 229 -26.57 -11.66 -19.02
C LEU A 229 -26.93 -10.20 -19.23
N HIS A 230 -28.09 -9.80 -18.71
CA HIS A 230 -28.57 -8.44 -18.88
C HIS A 230 -28.56 -7.73 -17.54
N MET A 231 -27.81 -6.64 -17.45
CA MET A 231 -27.53 -5.96 -16.19
C MET A 231 -27.88 -4.48 -16.24
N LYS A 232 -28.38 -3.96 -15.13
CA LYS A 232 -28.48 -2.52 -14.91
C LYS A 232 -27.32 -2.08 -14.03
N LEU A 233 -26.49 -1.16 -14.52
CA LEU A 233 -25.38 -0.62 -13.74
C LEU A 233 -25.84 0.53 -12.83
N LYS A 234 -25.18 0.68 -11.68
CA LYS A 234 -25.36 1.83 -10.79
C LYS A 234 -24.96 3.12 -11.50
N GLY A 235 -25.68 4.19 -11.22
CA GLY A 235 -25.42 5.51 -11.81
C GLY A 235 -25.83 5.66 -13.28
N HIS A 236 -26.29 4.58 -13.93
CA HIS A 236 -26.77 4.61 -15.31
C HIS A 236 -28.30 4.65 -15.36
N SER A 237 -28.85 5.66 -16.03
CA SER A 237 -30.31 5.84 -16.18
C SER A 237 -30.93 4.96 -17.27
N GLY A 238 -30.11 4.18 -17.98
CA GLY A 238 -30.54 3.32 -19.08
C GLY A 238 -31.24 2.03 -18.63
N ASP A 239 -31.74 1.31 -19.63
CA ASP A 239 -32.26 -0.05 -19.51
C ASP A 239 -31.14 -1.07 -19.26
N PHE A 240 -31.53 -2.34 -19.09
CA PHE A 240 -30.56 -3.43 -18.95
C PHE A 240 -29.66 -3.51 -20.20
N MET A 241 -28.35 -3.54 -19.97
CA MET A 241 -27.34 -3.75 -21.00
C MET A 241 -26.92 -5.22 -21.05
N GLU A 242 -26.67 -5.72 -22.25
CA GLU A 242 -26.08 -7.03 -22.45
C GLU A 242 -24.62 -7.02 -22.01
N VAL A 243 -24.24 -7.99 -21.19
CA VAL A 243 -22.89 -8.19 -20.67
C VAL A 243 -22.36 -9.50 -21.24
N PRO A 244 -21.18 -9.48 -21.89
CA PRO A 244 -20.67 -10.66 -22.58
C PRO A 244 -20.35 -11.80 -21.61
N LEU A 245 -20.51 -13.04 -22.10
CA LEU A 245 -20.00 -14.23 -21.42
C LEU A 245 -18.50 -14.11 -21.11
N ASN A 246 -18.01 -14.90 -20.16
CA ASN A 246 -16.66 -14.82 -19.58
C ASN A 246 -16.36 -13.55 -18.77
N SER A 247 -17.33 -12.65 -18.58
CA SER A 247 -17.23 -11.61 -17.55
C SER A 247 -17.35 -12.24 -16.16
N TYR A 248 -16.88 -11.53 -15.12
CA TYR A 248 -16.87 -12.03 -13.75
C TYR A 248 -17.76 -11.19 -12.83
N LEU A 249 -18.49 -11.85 -11.95
CA LEU A 249 -19.34 -11.25 -10.94
C LEU A 249 -18.86 -11.59 -9.53
N ILE A 250 -18.78 -10.58 -8.69
CA ILE A 250 -18.45 -10.70 -7.27
C ILE A 250 -19.66 -10.20 -6.48
N PHE A 251 -20.42 -11.11 -5.88
CA PHE A 251 -21.57 -10.76 -5.06
C PHE A 251 -21.12 -10.41 -3.64
N PRO A 252 -21.54 -9.28 -3.06
CA PRO A 252 -21.30 -8.99 -1.64
C PRO A 252 -22.06 -9.92 -0.68
N ALA A 253 -23.03 -10.71 -1.15
CA ALA A 253 -23.79 -11.66 -0.34
C ALA A 253 -22.99 -12.96 -0.09
N GLN A 254 -21.86 -12.82 0.62
CA GLN A 254 -20.93 -13.89 1.00
C GLN A 254 -20.28 -13.55 2.35
N PRO A 255 -19.64 -14.49 3.06
CA PRO A 255 -19.02 -14.20 4.35
C PRO A 255 -17.99 -13.05 4.31
N GLN A 256 -17.32 -12.87 3.16
CA GLN A 256 -16.32 -11.82 2.91
C GLN A 256 -16.92 -10.48 2.46
N ARG A 257 -18.21 -10.23 2.71
CA ARG A 257 -18.91 -8.99 2.32
C ARG A 257 -18.10 -7.72 2.61
N ALA A 258 -17.60 -7.59 3.83
CA ALA A 258 -16.86 -6.41 4.26
C ALA A 258 -15.58 -6.21 3.43
N ASN A 259 -14.82 -7.29 3.18
CA ASN A 259 -13.61 -7.26 2.35
C ASN A 259 -13.94 -6.90 0.89
N VAL A 260 -14.97 -7.51 0.29
CA VAL A 260 -15.43 -7.20 -1.07
C VAL A 260 -15.75 -5.70 -1.20
N ARG A 261 -16.54 -5.14 -0.28
CA ARG A 261 -16.87 -3.71 -0.30
C ARG A 261 -15.62 -2.85 -0.11
N ALA A 262 -14.74 -3.19 0.82
CA ALA A 262 -13.52 -2.44 1.08
C ALA A 262 -12.53 -2.43 -0.11
N LEU A 263 -12.48 -3.50 -0.92
CA LEU A 263 -11.59 -3.58 -2.09
C LEU A 263 -12.16 -2.90 -3.33
N PHE A 264 -13.47 -2.93 -3.53
CA PHE A 264 -14.11 -2.44 -4.77
C PHE A 264 -14.66 -1.03 -4.66
N GLU A 265 -15.03 -0.56 -3.47
CA GLU A 265 -15.59 0.78 -3.31
C GLU A 265 -14.47 1.84 -3.24
N PRO A 266 -14.68 3.04 -3.83
CA PRO A 266 -13.86 4.20 -3.55
C PRO A 266 -13.86 4.53 -2.05
N GLN A 267 -12.68 4.72 -1.47
CA GLN A 267 -12.55 5.10 -0.06
C GLN A 267 -12.81 6.61 0.08
N VAL A 268 -13.58 6.99 1.10
CA VAL A 268 -13.86 8.39 1.42
C VAL A 268 -13.56 8.59 2.90
N TYR A 269 -12.36 9.08 3.20
CA TYR A 269 -11.98 9.36 4.60
C TYR A 269 -12.81 10.53 5.14
N PRO A 270 -13.34 10.46 6.37
CA PRO A 270 -14.17 11.52 6.92
C PRO A 270 -13.39 12.83 7.08
N GLU A 271 -14.02 13.94 6.71
CA GLU A 271 -13.51 15.27 7.05
C GLU A 271 -13.62 15.49 8.55
N ARG A 272 -12.47 15.63 9.21
CA ARG A 272 -12.36 15.79 10.66
C ARG A 272 -11.53 17.02 10.95
N LEU A 273 -11.84 17.69 12.05
CA LEU A 273 -11.11 18.87 12.51
C LEU A 273 -10.57 18.60 13.91
N THR A 274 -9.35 19.07 14.15
CA THR A 274 -8.76 19.15 15.49
C THR A 274 -9.51 20.20 16.32
N PRO A 275 -9.33 20.24 17.66
CA PRO A 275 -9.89 21.30 18.49
C PRO A 275 -9.45 22.72 18.09
N THR A 276 -8.32 22.86 17.38
CA THR A 276 -7.82 24.14 16.86
C THR A 276 -8.44 24.53 15.51
N GLY A 277 -9.30 23.68 14.93
CA GLY A 277 -9.97 23.90 13.64
C GLY A 277 -9.14 23.50 12.42
N GLU A 278 -7.99 22.84 12.61
CA GLU A 278 -7.17 22.32 11.52
C GLU A 278 -7.69 20.96 11.05
N ALA A 279 -7.45 20.57 9.79
CA ALA A 279 -7.81 19.25 9.32
C ALA A 279 -7.07 18.17 10.12
N GLU A 280 -7.80 17.19 10.65
CA GLU A 280 -7.22 16.03 11.32
C GLU A 280 -6.88 14.96 10.27
N PRO A 281 -5.58 14.74 9.98
CA PRO A 281 -5.20 13.84 8.91
C PRO A 281 -5.41 12.36 9.29
N PRO A 282 -5.53 11.47 8.29
CA PRO A 282 -5.37 10.04 8.51
C PRO A 282 -4.03 9.71 9.18
N TYR A 283 -4.03 8.71 10.07
CA TYR A 283 -2.79 8.23 10.68
C TYR A 283 -1.89 7.47 9.70
N ASP A 284 -2.51 6.62 8.87
CA ASP A 284 -1.83 5.83 7.85
C ASP A 284 -2.46 6.14 6.48
N VAL A 285 -2.50 5.19 5.55
CA VAL A 285 -3.09 5.40 4.22
C VAL A 285 -4.62 5.53 4.26
N ALA A 286 -5.17 6.33 3.35
CA ALA A 286 -6.59 6.63 3.27
C ALA A 286 -7.33 5.90 2.13
N GLY A 287 -6.62 5.49 1.06
CA GLY A 287 -7.21 4.85 -0.13
C GLY A 287 -6.48 3.58 -0.58
N TRP A 288 -7.24 2.59 -1.07
CA TRP A 288 -6.72 1.28 -1.52
C TRP A 288 -7.67 0.52 -2.49
N THR A 289 -8.58 1.20 -3.20
CA THR A 289 -9.51 0.57 -4.15
C THR A 289 -8.75 -0.25 -5.21
N LEU A 290 -8.87 -1.57 -5.14
CA LEU A 290 -7.95 -2.50 -5.78
C LEU A 290 -8.05 -2.48 -7.32
N PRO A 291 -9.26 -2.53 -7.94
CA PRO A 291 -9.37 -2.47 -9.40
C PRO A 291 -8.74 -1.19 -9.99
N MET A 292 -8.90 -0.04 -9.32
CA MET A 292 -8.28 1.22 -9.76
C MET A 292 -6.74 1.14 -9.75
N GLN A 293 -6.14 0.61 -8.68
CA GLN A 293 -4.68 0.41 -8.63
C GLN A 293 -4.19 -0.55 -9.72
N MET A 294 -5.00 -1.55 -10.04
CA MET A 294 -4.65 -2.56 -11.04
C MET A 294 -4.94 -2.14 -12.48
N GLY A 295 -5.56 -0.97 -12.70
CA GLY A 295 -5.98 -0.53 -14.03
C GLY A 295 -7.10 -1.38 -14.63
N ILE A 296 -7.92 -2.03 -13.79
CA ILE A 296 -9.03 -2.88 -14.21
C ILE A 296 -10.35 -2.12 -14.11
N GLU A 297 -11.13 -2.15 -15.18
CA GLU A 297 -12.50 -1.62 -15.20
C GLU A 297 -13.39 -2.52 -14.36
N THR A 298 -14.16 -1.88 -13.50
CA THR A 298 -15.17 -2.54 -12.69
C THR A 298 -16.41 -1.66 -12.63
N GLU A 299 -17.56 -2.32 -12.68
CA GLU A 299 -18.85 -1.65 -12.63
C GLU A 299 -19.70 -2.20 -11.48
N ALA A 300 -20.41 -1.31 -10.79
CA ALA A 300 -21.35 -1.70 -9.76
C ALA A 300 -22.69 -2.09 -10.41
N VAL A 301 -23.15 -3.32 -10.19
CA VAL A 301 -24.41 -3.84 -10.75
C VAL A 301 -25.55 -3.54 -9.78
N ALA A 302 -26.60 -2.87 -10.24
CA ALA A 302 -27.82 -2.60 -9.49
C ALA A 302 -28.82 -3.76 -9.57
N ALA A 303 -28.97 -4.36 -10.75
CA ALA A 303 -29.90 -5.45 -10.99
C ALA A 303 -29.43 -6.36 -12.14
N ILE A 304 -29.81 -7.63 -12.09
CA ILE A 304 -29.64 -8.61 -13.16
C ILE A 304 -31.04 -9.07 -13.58
N ARG A 305 -31.34 -9.05 -14.88
CA ARG A 305 -32.67 -9.38 -15.42
C ARG A 305 -33.01 -10.85 -15.19
N GLU A 306 -32.04 -11.73 -15.38
CA GLU A 306 -32.12 -13.15 -15.10
C GLU A 306 -32.26 -13.37 -13.58
N ALA A 307 -33.49 -13.60 -13.13
CA ALA A 307 -33.91 -13.45 -11.75
C ALA A 307 -33.34 -14.55 -10.84
N THR A 308 -33.21 -15.77 -11.36
CA THR A 308 -32.82 -16.95 -10.59
C THR A 308 -31.35 -17.33 -10.82
N PRO A 309 -30.67 -17.96 -9.85
CA PRO A 309 -29.34 -18.52 -10.06
C PRO A 309 -29.26 -19.51 -11.23
N ALA A 310 -30.34 -20.26 -11.48
CA ALA A 310 -30.44 -21.21 -12.58
C ALA A 310 -30.40 -20.51 -13.95
N GLU A 311 -31.10 -19.38 -14.10
CA GLU A 311 -31.10 -18.59 -15.34
C GLU A 311 -29.77 -17.87 -15.57
N ARG A 312 -29.03 -17.52 -14.51
CA ARG A 312 -27.76 -16.78 -14.64
C ARG A 312 -26.60 -17.63 -15.16
N HIS A 313 -26.68 -18.96 -15.06
CA HIS A 313 -25.64 -19.90 -15.49
C HIS A 313 -24.22 -19.44 -15.10
N LEU A 314 -24.02 -19.24 -13.79
CA LEU A 314 -22.74 -18.78 -13.25
C LEU A 314 -21.89 -19.96 -12.79
N ARG A 315 -20.60 -19.93 -13.12
CA ARG A 315 -19.60 -20.87 -12.63
C ARG A 315 -18.81 -20.23 -11.49
N LEU A 316 -18.92 -20.76 -10.28
CA LEU A 316 -18.05 -20.38 -9.17
C LEU A 316 -16.61 -20.82 -9.48
N LEU A 317 -15.67 -19.89 -9.35
CA LEU A 317 -14.25 -20.16 -9.54
C LEU A 317 -13.62 -20.72 -8.28
N THR A 318 -12.83 -21.78 -8.43
CA THR A 318 -12.07 -22.41 -7.33
C THR A 318 -10.56 -22.30 -7.51
N ASP A 319 -10.11 -22.04 -8.74
CA ASP A 319 -8.70 -21.91 -9.11
C ASP A 319 -8.51 -20.85 -10.21
N VAL A 320 -7.46 -20.03 -10.07
CA VAL A 320 -7.07 -19.05 -11.08
C VAL A 320 -6.60 -19.71 -12.39
N ALA A 321 -6.17 -20.97 -12.36
CA ALA A 321 -5.78 -21.71 -13.56
C ALA A 321 -6.90 -21.72 -14.63
N GLU A 322 -8.17 -21.77 -14.20
CA GLU A 322 -9.33 -21.70 -15.10
C GLU A 322 -9.43 -20.35 -15.80
N VAL A 323 -9.18 -19.26 -15.07
CA VAL A 323 -9.17 -17.88 -15.58
C VAL A 323 -8.04 -17.70 -16.58
N ARG A 324 -6.82 -18.12 -16.20
CA ARG A 324 -5.64 -18.06 -17.07
C ARG A 324 -5.88 -18.84 -18.36
N LYS A 325 -6.48 -20.03 -18.27
CA LYS A 325 -6.82 -20.85 -19.44
C LYS A 325 -7.84 -20.15 -20.34
N SER A 326 -8.90 -19.54 -19.79
CA SER A 326 -9.88 -18.81 -20.61
C SER A 326 -9.32 -17.57 -21.30
N LEU A 327 -8.31 -16.95 -20.70
CA LEU A 327 -7.60 -15.79 -21.26
C LEU A 327 -6.41 -16.19 -22.15
N GLY A 328 -6.17 -17.49 -22.37
CA GLY A 328 -5.02 -17.95 -23.17
C GLY A 328 -3.65 -17.67 -22.53
N LEU A 329 -3.60 -17.45 -21.20
CA LEU A 329 -2.37 -17.14 -20.47
C LEU A 329 -1.59 -18.40 -20.09
N ALA A 330 -0.28 -18.23 -19.98
CA ALA A 330 0.63 -19.29 -19.54
C ALA A 330 0.27 -19.82 -18.14
N GLN A 331 0.36 -21.12 -17.92
CA GLN A 331 -0.02 -21.74 -16.66
C GLN A 331 1.15 -21.73 -15.65
N PRO A 332 0.88 -21.60 -14.34
CA PRO A 332 1.92 -21.71 -13.32
C PRO A 332 2.58 -23.09 -13.31
N GLN A 333 3.91 -23.13 -13.26
CA GLN A 333 4.70 -24.35 -13.14
C GLN A 333 5.64 -24.22 -11.92
N GLY A 334 5.27 -24.86 -10.81
CA GLY A 334 6.03 -24.78 -9.56
C GLY A 334 5.96 -23.38 -8.91
N GLU A 335 7.08 -22.93 -8.34
CA GLU A 335 7.16 -21.61 -7.66
C GLU A 335 7.49 -20.44 -8.60
N ALA A 336 7.86 -20.71 -9.85
CA ALA A 336 8.22 -19.68 -10.83
C ALA A 336 6.98 -18.91 -11.32
N SER A 337 7.17 -17.63 -11.65
CA SER A 337 6.08 -16.81 -12.21
C SER A 337 5.75 -17.28 -13.64
N PRO A 338 4.46 -17.51 -13.97
CA PRO A 338 4.05 -17.85 -15.33
C PRO A 338 4.07 -16.67 -16.29
N ILE A 339 4.29 -15.45 -15.80
CA ILE A 339 4.10 -14.22 -16.59
C ILE A 339 5.36 -13.95 -17.42
N PRO A 340 5.27 -13.92 -18.76
CA PRO A 340 6.43 -13.70 -19.60
C PRO A 340 7.00 -12.29 -19.45
N SER A 341 8.28 -12.13 -19.81
CA SER A 341 8.92 -10.82 -19.84
C SER A 341 8.21 -9.87 -20.80
N PRO A 342 7.83 -8.65 -20.36
CA PRO A 342 7.30 -7.63 -21.25
C PRO A 342 8.39 -7.03 -22.15
N LEU A 343 9.67 -7.24 -21.82
CA LEU A 343 10.79 -6.72 -22.61
C LEU A 343 10.93 -7.51 -23.90
N LYS A 344 10.93 -6.80 -25.05
CA LYS A 344 11.05 -7.41 -26.38
C LYS A 344 12.49 -7.68 -26.82
N ARG A 345 13.46 -7.29 -25.99
CA ARG A 345 14.90 -7.51 -26.20
C ARG A 345 15.61 -7.51 -24.85
N ALA A 346 16.82 -8.07 -24.83
CA ALA A 346 17.68 -8.01 -23.65
C ALA A 346 18.09 -6.57 -23.37
N VAL A 347 18.04 -6.17 -22.09
CA VAL A 347 18.47 -4.87 -21.58
C VAL A 347 19.32 -5.13 -20.35
N ARG A 348 20.50 -4.50 -20.26
CA ARG A 348 21.34 -4.61 -19.05
C ARG A 348 20.79 -3.66 -17.99
N LEU A 349 19.85 -4.17 -17.21
CA LEU A 349 19.10 -3.42 -16.20
C LEU A 349 19.76 -3.55 -14.82
N ALA A 350 19.97 -2.41 -14.17
CA ALA A 350 20.37 -2.32 -12.78
C ALA A 350 19.27 -1.69 -11.91
N VAL A 351 19.07 -2.25 -10.71
CA VAL A 351 18.26 -1.66 -9.64
C VAL A 351 19.21 -1.23 -8.54
N TYR A 352 19.24 0.07 -8.24
CA TYR A 352 20.05 0.59 -7.16
C TYR A 352 19.57 0.04 -5.81
N LYS A 353 20.51 -0.52 -5.04
CA LYS A 353 20.27 -1.13 -3.74
C LYS A 353 21.27 -0.56 -2.73
N SER A 354 20.80 0.44 -2.00
CA SER A 354 21.51 1.06 -0.88
C SER A 354 21.73 0.07 0.27
N TYR A 355 22.83 0.22 1.01
CA TYR A 355 23.05 -0.47 2.30
C TYR A 355 22.07 -0.03 3.38
N LEU A 356 21.52 1.18 3.27
CA LEU A 356 20.32 1.58 4.01
C LEU A 356 19.10 0.97 3.30
N PRO A 357 18.39 0.02 3.91
CA PRO A 357 17.35 -0.75 3.24
C PRO A 357 16.12 0.10 2.94
N THR A 358 15.52 -0.11 1.76
CA THR A 358 14.26 0.54 1.39
C THR A 358 13.25 -0.52 0.95
N ALA A 359 12.01 -0.41 1.42
CA ALA A 359 10.95 -1.31 0.99
C ALA A 359 10.67 -1.17 -0.51
N ASP A 360 10.79 0.06 -1.05
CA ASP A 360 10.53 0.35 -2.46
C ASP A 360 11.49 -0.42 -3.39
N GLU A 361 12.79 -0.51 -3.05
CA GLU A 361 13.75 -1.35 -3.78
C GLU A 361 13.32 -2.82 -3.81
N GLY A 362 12.90 -3.35 -2.66
CA GLY A 362 12.40 -4.72 -2.55
C GLY A 362 11.18 -4.98 -3.44
N TRP A 363 10.26 -4.02 -3.51
CA TRP A 363 9.12 -4.08 -4.43
C TRP A 363 9.55 -4.02 -5.90
N THR A 364 10.62 -3.26 -6.24
CA THR A 364 11.17 -3.18 -7.61
C THR A 364 11.70 -4.51 -8.07
N ARG A 365 12.43 -5.19 -7.19
CA ARG A 365 12.88 -6.56 -7.44
C ARG A 365 11.70 -7.52 -7.56
N TRP A 366 10.71 -7.42 -6.67
CA TRP A 366 9.52 -8.27 -6.72
C TRP A 366 8.74 -8.11 -8.03
N LEU A 367 8.60 -6.88 -8.55
CA LEU A 367 8.01 -6.62 -9.85
C LEU A 367 8.77 -7.37 -10.94
N PHE A 368 10.10 -7.23 -10.98
CA PHE A 368 10.91 -7.88 -12.01
C PHE A 368 10.95 -9.40 -11.90
N ASP A 369 10.99 -9.95 -10.69
CA ASP A 369 10.85 -11.38 -10.46
C ASP A 369 9.47 -11.89 -10.92
N THR A 370 8.41 -11.10 -10.69
CA THR A 370 7.04 -11.44 -11.11
C THR A 370 6.89 -11.45 -12.62
N PHE A 371 7.56 -10.54 -13.34
CA PHE A 371 7.49 -10.44 -14.79
C PHE A 371 8.67 -11.10 -15.49
N ASN A 372 9.48 -11.92 -14.80
CA ASN A 372 10.67 -12.56 -15.36
C ASN A 372 11.59 -11.57 -16.13
N VAL A 373 11.77 -10.36 -15.60
CA VAL A 373 12.67 -9.34 -16.14
C VAL A 373 14.04 -9.51 -15.49
N PRO A 374 15.11 -9.82 -16.25
CA PRO A 374 16.46 -9.92 -15.68
C PRO A 374 16.95 -8.55 -15.19
N TYR A 375 17.53 -8.51 -13.99
CA TYR A 375 18.16 -7.33 -13.42
C TYR A 375 19.38 -7.71 -12.57
N GLN A 376 20.21 -6.72 -12.27
CA GLN A 376 21.27 -6.81 -11.27
C GLN A 376 21.06 -5.76 -10.18
N SER A 377 21.32 -6.11 -8.93
CA SER A 377 21.43 -5.10 -7.86
C SER A 377 22.71 -4.31 -8.03
N LEU A 378 22.62 -2.98 -7.93
CA LEU A 378 23.74 -2.05 -8.01
C LEU A 378 23.97 -1.43 -6.63
N LEU A 379 25.04 -1.84 -5.94
CA LEU A 379 25.35 -1.41 -4.58
C LEU A 379 26.07 -0.06 -4.55
N ASP A 380 26.06 0.62 -3.39
CA ASP A 380 26.69 1.92 -3.20
C ASP A 380 28.15 1.97 -3.69
N LYS A 381 28.94 0.95 -3.33
CA LYS A 381 30.36 0.84 -3.71
C LYS A 381 30.57 0.70 -5.22
N GLU A 382 29.63 0.07 -5.91
CA GLU A 382 29.70 -0.14 -7.35
C GLU A 382 29.32 1.14 -8.10
N VAL A 383 28.38 1.92 -7.57
CA VAL A 383 28.08 3.26 -8.10
C VAL A 383 29.33 4.14 -7.99
N ARG A 384 30.00 4.16 -6.83
CA ARG A 384 31.25 4.91 -6.62
C ARG A 384 32.37 4.47 -7.55
N ALA A 385 32.52 3.17 -7.75
CA ALA A 385 33.55 2.61 -8.63
C ALA A 385 33.36 3.02 -10.11
N GLY A 386 32.13 3.34 -10.52
CA GLY A 386 31.83 3.83 -11.86
C GLY A 386 31.81 2.73 -12.92
N ASN A 387 32.22 3.09 -14.13
CA ASN A 387 32.13 2.24 -15.33
C ASN A 387 30.71 1.70 -15.61
N LEU A 388 29.70 2.50 -15.28
CA LEU A 388 28.32 2.06 -15.26
C LEU A 388 27.77 1.79 -16.67
N ARG A 389 28.16 2.58 -17.67
CA ARG A 389 27.62 2.45 -19.05
C ARG A 389 28.11 1.19 -19.77
N GLU A 390 29.33 0.73 -19.44
CA GLU A 390 29.86 -0.53 -19.96
C GLU A 390 29.15 -1.74 -19.35
N ARG A 391 28.50 -1.59 -18.20
CA ARG A 391 27.77 -2.67 -17.51
C ARG A 391 26.27 -2.62 -17.75
N TYR A 392 25.71 -1.43 -17.85
CA TYR A 392 24.27 -1.20 -17.84
C TYR A 392 23.82 -0.28 -18.98
N ASP A 393 22.59 -0.50 -19.42
CA ASP A 393 21.86 0.37 -20.34
C ASP A 393 20.84 1.23 -19.58
N VAL A 394 20.26 0.66 -18.52
CA VAL A 394 19.25 1.30 -17.68
C VAL A 394 19.61 1.13 -16.21
N ILE A 395 19.53 2.21 -15.45
CA ILE A 395 19.63 2.20 -13.98
C ILE A 395 18.32 2.75 -13.41
N ILE A 396 17.72 2.03 -12.47
CA ILE A 396 16.55 2.47 -11.69
C ILE A 396 17.00 2.86 -10.29
N LEU A 397 16.60 4.05 -9.86
CA LEU A 397 16.66 4.52 -8.47
C LEU A 397 15.26 4.39 -7.85
N PRO A 398 15.01 3.38 -7.00
CA PRO A 398 13.77 3.26 -6.23
C PRO A 398 13.56 4.48 -5.31
N SER A 399 12.34 4.67 -4.82
CA SER A 399 12.03 5.81 -3.94
C SER A 399 12.84 5.76 -2.65
N GLN A 400 13.78 6.69 -2.55
CA GLN A 400 14.68 6.92 -1.43
C GLN A 400 15.11 8.39 -1.47
N SER A 401 15.24 9.06 -0.33
CA SER A 401 15.59 10.49 -0.35
C SER A 401 17.00 10.70 -0.91
N ALA A 402 17.23 11.83 -1.58
CA ALA A 402 18.55 12.18 -2.10
C ALA A 402 19.64 12.14 -1.01
N LYS A 403 19.29 12.52 0.23
CA LYS A 403 20.18 12.45 1.38
C LYS A 403 20.57 11.01 1.71
N GLU A 404 19.60 10.12 1.85
CA GLU A 404 19.88 8.70 2.16
C GLU A 404 20.66 8.01 1.04
N ILE A 405 20.39 8.34 -0.23
CA ILE A 405 21.15 7.79 -1.36
C ILE A 405 22.62 8.22 -1.28
N VAL A 406 22.90 9.50 -1.01
CA VAL A 406 24.27 10.05 -1.01
C VAL A 406 25.04 9.71 0.26
N GLU A 407 24.40 9.87 1.42
CA GLU A 407 25.04 9.73 2.73
C GLU A 407 24.96 8.31 3.29
N GLY A 408 23.91 7.55 2.98
CA GLY A 408 23.69 6.19 3.46
C GLY A 408 23.68 6.07 4.99
N ASN A 409 24.15 4.93 5.50
CA ASN A 409 24.23 4.69 6.94
C ASN A 409 25.32 5.56 7.58
N ALA A 410 25.02 6.16 8.74
CA ALA A 410 25.96 7.00 9.48
C ALA A 410 27.17 6.20 10.01
N LYS A 411 28.33 6.86 10.09
CA LYS A 411 29.54 6.22 10.62
C LYS A 411 29.35 5.71 12.05
N GLY A 412 29.72 4.46 12.29
CA GLY A 412 29.59 3.79 13.58
C GLY A 412 28.20 3.23 13.89
N SER A 413 27.24 3.34 12.97
CA SER A 413 25.92 2.71 13.14
C SER A 413 25.89 1.23 12.70
N TYR A 414 26.74 0.86 11.74
CA TYR A 414 26.91 -0.48 11.17
C TYR A 414 28.40 -0.78 10.95
N PRO A 415 28.79 -2.04 10.64
CA PRO A 415 30.13 -2.34 10.14
C PRO A 415 30.52 -1.44 8.96
N GLU A 416 31.83 -1.18 8.80
CA GLU A 416 32.35 -0.18 7.87
C GLU A 416 31.93 -0.47 6.42
N GLU A 417 31.84 -1.74 6.04
CA GLU A 417 31.42 -2.17 4.70
C GLU A 417 29.96 -1.84 4.34
N TYR A 418 29.12 -1.51 5.33
CA TYR A 418 27.71 -1.11 5.16
C TYR A 418 27.47 0.36 5.50
N THR A 419 28.53 1.12 5.75
CA THR A 419 28.47 2.54 6.11
C THR A 419 28.64 3.42 4.87
N GLY A 420 27.96 4.57 4.84
CA GLY A 420 28.01 5.51 3.72
C GLY A 420 27.02 5.18 2.60
N GLY A 421 26.78 6.15 1.72
CA GLY A 421 25.98 6.01 0.49
C GLY A 421 26.85 6.15 -0.75
N ILE A 422 26.27 6.57 -1.87
CA ILE A 422 27.02 6.72 -3.13
C ILE A 422 28.03 7.88 -3.13
N THR A 423 27.97 8.79 -2.14
CA THR A 423 28.77 10.02 -2.06
C THR A 423 28.65 10.93 -3.30
N ASP A 424 29.37 12.05 -3.31
CA ASP A 424 29.40 12.93 -4.48
C ASP A 424 30.07 12.27 -5.70
N ASP A 425 31.01 11.34 -5.47
CA ASP A 425 31.65 10.58 -6.54
C ASP A 425 30.62 9.71 -7.27
N GLY A 426 29.77 8.98 -6.55
CA GLY A 426 28.74 8.15 -7.17
C GLY A 426 27.67 8.97 -7.89
N VAL A 427 27.33 10.16 -7.38
CA VAL A 427 26.45 11.09 -8.11
C VAL A 427 27.07 11.49 -9.45
N GLU A 428 28.36 11.80 -9.48
CA GLU A 428 29.08 12.11 -10.71
C GLU A 428 29.15 10.90 -11.66
N GLN A 429 29.30 9.68 -11.15
CA GLN A 429 29.25 8.46 -11.97
C GLN A 429 27.87 8.25 -12.60
N LEU A 430 26.77 8.48 -11.87
CA LEU A 430 25.42 8.43 -12.42
C LEU A 430 25.22 9.51 -13.50
N ARG A 431 25.75 10.72 -13.28
CA ARG A 431 25.71 11.82 -14.26
C ARG A 431 26.40 11.41 -15.56
N ARG A 432 27.63 10.91 -15.47
CA ARG A 432 28.43 10.43 -16.62
C ARG A 432 27.76 9.26 -17.34
N PHE A 433 27.17 8.33 -16.60
CA PHE A 433 26.39 7.22 -17.16
C PHE A 433 25.29 7.74 -18.08
N THR A 434 24.50 8.70 -17.60
CA THR A 434 23.40 9.27 -18.38
C THR A 434 23.94 10.08 -19.57
N GLU A 435 24.95 10.94 -19.39
CA GLU A 435 25.57 11.70 -20.49
C GLU A 435 26.09 10.78 -21.61
N ALA A 436 26.62 9.62 -21.24
CA ALA A 436 27.15 8.63 -22.15
C ALA A 436 26.08 7.81 -22.91
N GLY A 437 24.79 8.09 -22.72
CA GLY A 437 23.70 7.38 -23.41
C GLY A 437 22.94 6.38 -22.54
N GLY A 438 23.17 6.37 -21.23
CA GLY A 438 22.39 5.55 -20.30
C GLY A 438 21.01 6.15 -20.01
N THR A 439 20.04 5.30 -19.69
CA THR A 439 18.74 5.74 -19.16
C THR A 439 18.72 5.65 -17.64
N LEU A 440 18.50 6.77 -16.97
CA LEU A 440 18.27 6.82 -15.53
C LEU A 440 16.77 6.95 -15.25
N ILE A 441 16.19 6.05 -14.48
CA ILE A 441 14.78 6.09 -14.08
C ILE A 441 14.73 6.35 -12.57
N CYS A 442 14.05 7.40 -12.14
CA CYS A 442 13.92 7.76 -10.73
C CYS A 442 12.45 7.66 -10.29
N PHE A 443 12.21 6.96 -9.19
CA PHE A 443 10.89 6.89 -8.56
C PHE A 443 10.78 7.90 -7.42
N ASP A 444 9.74 8.72 -7.47
CA ASP A 444 9.27 9.57 -6.37
C ASP A 444 10.41 10.34 -5.68
N ALA A 445 10.76 10.04 -4.43
CA ALA A 445 11.78 10.78 -3.67
C ALA A 445 13.17 10.77 -4.31
N ALA A 446 13.50 9.75 -5.13
CA ALA A 446 14.79 9.68 -5.82
C ALA A 446 14.88 10.70 -6.98
N THR A 447 13.75 11.24 -7.45
CA THR A 447 13.74 12.28 -8.49
C THR A 447 14.46 13.55 -8.05
N GLU A 448 14.41 13.89 -6.76
CA GLU A 448 15.10 15.04 -6.17
C GLU A 448 16.62 15.01 -6.40
N LEU A 449 17.23 13.82 -6.33
CA LEU A 449 18.66 13.66 -6.59
C LEU A 449 18.98 14.12 -8.01
N ALA A 450 18.26 13.59 -9.00
CA ALA A 450 18.48 13.93 -10.40
C ALA A 450 18.16 15.40 -10.67
N ILE A 451 17.01 15.90 -10.22
CA ILE A 451 16.58 17.30 -10.42
C ILE A 451 17.66 18.26 -9.92
N LYS A 452 18.11 18.12 -8.67
CA LYS A 452 19.05 19.05 -8.04
C LYS A 452 20.48 18.85 -8.51
N ARG A 453 20.97 17.60 -8.53
CA ARG A 453 22.38 17.32 -8.82
C ARG A 453 22.71 17.36 -10.31
N PHE A 454 21.76 17.04 -11.19
CA PHE A 454 21.94 17.14 -12.65
C PHE A 454 21.42 18.47 -13.20
N LYS A 455 20.83 19.31 -12.34
CA LYS A 455 20.25 20.62 -12.69
C LYS A 455 19.20 20.50 -13.81
N LEU A 456 18.31 19.52 -13.68
CA LEU A 456 17.25 19.30 -14.67
C LEU A 456 16.26 20.48 -14.66
N PRO A 457 15.61 20.79 -15.80
CA PRO A 457 14.69 21.92 -15.94
C PRO A 457 13.31 21.63 -15.32
N LEU A 458 13.29 21.11 -14.09
CA LEU A 458 12.12 20.73 -13.31
C LEU A 458 12.29 21.20 -11.87
N ARG A 459 11.19 21.46 -11.18
CA ARG A 459 11.15 21.64 -9.72
C ARG A 459 10.00 20.85 -9.13
N ASN A 460 10.19 20.35 -7.92
CA ASN A 460 9.10 19.77 -7.15
C ASN A 460 8.27 20.89 -6.51
N VAL A 461 6.99 20.96 -6.87
CA VAL A 461 6.10 22.03 -6.39
C VAL A 461 5.58 21.80 -4.98
N LEU A 462 5.78 20.59 -4.45
CA LEU A 462 5.39 20.20 -3.09
C LEU A 462 6.55 20.34 -2.10
N GLU A 463 7.77 20.60 -2.58
CA GLU A 463 8.92 20.83 -1.71
C GLU A 463 8.68 22.06 -0.82
N GLY A 464 8.81 21.88 0.50
CA GLY A 464 8.67 22.95 1.49
C GLY A 464 7.23 23.37 1.78
N VAL A 465 6.23 22.79 1.11
CA VAL A 465 4.81 23.00 1.45
C VAL A 465 4.53 22.36 2.80
N LYS A 466 3.86 23.09 3.69
CA LYS A 466 3.55 22.59 5.04
C LYS A 466 2.51 21.48 4.95
N THR A 467 2.61 20.49 5.85
CA THR A 467 1.63 19.40 5.94
C THR A 467 0.22 19.88 6.29
N SER A 468 0.08 21.06 6.92
CA SER A 468 -1.21 21.70 7.15
C SER A 468 -1.82 22.37 5.91
N GLU A 469 -1.05 22.55 4.85
CA GLU A 469 -1.49 23.13 3.56
C GLU A 469 -1.68 22.04 2.49
N PHE A 470 -0.80 21.05 2.47
CA PHE A 470 -0.89 19.88 1.59
C PHE A 470 -0.51 18.60 2.32
N TYR A 471 -1.38 17.60 2.30
CA TYR A 471 -1.07 16.26 2.82
C TYR A 471 -1.88 15.18 2.11
N CYS A 472 -1.22 14.07 1.78
CA CYS A 472 -1.83 12.93 1.10
C CYS A 472 -1.08 11.65 1.52
N PRO A 473 -1.48 11.01 2.63
CA PRO A 473 -0.74 9.90 3.26
C PRO A 473 -0.88 8.55 2.56
N GLY A 474 -1.51 8.50 1.38
CA GLY A 474 -1.80 7.26 0.65
C GLY A 474 -3.19 7.30 0.06
N SER A 475 -3.31 7.63 -1.23
CA SER A 475 -4.56 7.73 -1.96
C SER A 475 -4.37 7.41 -3.43
N ILE A 476 -5.46 7.11 -4.12
CA ILE A 476 -5.49 6.89 -5.56
C ILE A 476 -5.91 8.19 -6.22
N LEU A 477 -5.05 8.69 -7.11
CA LEU A 477 -5.22 9.95 -7.80
C LEU A 477 -5.33 9.74 -9.32
N ARG A 478 -6.19 10.54 -9.96
CA ARG A 478 -6.38 10.50 -11.41
C ARG A 478 -5.20 11.15 -12.14
N LEU A 479 -4.69 10.47 -13.15
CA LEU A 479 -3.76 10.98 -14.13
C LEU A 479 -4.45 11.28 -15.47
N GLU A 480 -4.00 12.33 -16.14
CA GLU A 480 -4.22 12.61 -17.56
C GLU A 480 -2.95 12.21 -18.32
N VAL A 481 -3.06 11.25 -19.23
CA VAL A 481 -1.93 10.58 -19.88
C VAL A 481 -1.90 10.88 -21.37
N ASN A 482 -0.74 11.28 -21.88
CA ASN A 482 -0.49 11.42 -23.31
C ASN A 482 -0.21 10.03 -23.93
N THR A 483 -1.26 9.32 -24.36
CA THR A 483 -1.19 7.96 -24.93
C THR A 483 -0.45 7.85 -26.26
N ARG A 484 -0.16 8.99 -26.91
CA ARG A 484 0.71 9.06 -28.10
C ARG A 484 2.19 8.94 -27.74
N ASP A 485 2.52 9.12 -26.48
CA ASP A 485 3.89 8.98 -25.99
C ASP A 485 4.33 7.51 -25.94
N ALA A 486 5.56 7.23 -26.33
CA ALA A 486 6.12 5.88 -26.26
C ALA A 486 6.16 5.33 -24.82
N LEU A 487 6.33 6.20 -23.82
CA LEU A 487 6.31 5.82 -22.41
C LEU A 487 4.90 5.42 -21.93
N ALA A 488 3.86 5.91 -22.60
CA ALA A 488 2.46 5.63 -22.30
C ALA A 488 1.82 4.59 -23.24
N ARG A 489 2.61 3.80 -23.97
CA ARG A 489 2.07 2.77 -24.86
C ARG A 489 1.21 1.77 -24.07
N GLY A 490 -0.01 1.54 -24.55
CA GLY A 490 -0.98 0.63 -23.92
C GLY A 490 -1.66 1.21 -22.68
N GLN A 491 -1.43 2.48 -22.35
CA GLN A 491 -2.13 3.17 -21.27
C GLN A 491 -3.40 3.86 -21.78
N ARG A 492 -4.31 4.12 -20.85
CA ARG A 492 -5.54 4.86 -21.09
C ARG A 492 -5.30 6.36 -20.93
N GLU A 493 -6.11 7.19 -21.57
CA GLU A 493 -6.02 8.66 -21.44
C GLU A 493 -6.25 9.12 -19.99
N GLN A 494 -7.10 8.40 -19.27
CA GLN A 494 -7.24 8.53 -17.82
C GLN A 494 -6.75 7.26 -17.15
N ALA A 495 -5.72 7.40 -16.34
CA ALA A 495 -5.17 6.33 -15.53
C ALA A 495 -5.23 6.72 -14.04
N ASP A 496 -4.95 5.76 -13.18
CA ASP A 496 -4.93 5.96 -11.73
C ASP A 496 -3.51 5.67 -11.19
N ALA A 497 -3.00 6.56 -10.35
CA ALA A 497 -1.71 6.41 -9.70
C ALA A 497 -1.85 6.47 -8.19
N TYR A 498 -1.06 5.65 -7.50
CA TYR A 498 -1.00 5.68 -6.04
C TYR A 498 -0.04 6.77 -5.57
N PHE A 499 -0.56 7.73 -4.81
CA PHE A 499 0.18 8.84 -4.24
C PHE A 499 0.30 8.66 -2.73
N ILE A 500 1.52 8.69 -2.20
CA ILE A 500 1.79 8.53 -0.77
C ILE A 500 2.92 9.47 -0.35
N ASN A 501 2.54 10.70 0.05
CA ASN A 501 3.47 11.80 0.31
C ASN A 501 4.49 11.96 -0.82
N SER A 502 4.01 11.81 -2.05
CA SER A 502 4.84 11.74 -3.25
C SER A 502 5.10 13.13 -3.85
N SER A 503 5.69 13.17 -5.04
CA SER A 503 6.17 14.39 -5.69
C SER A 503 5.26 14.87 -6.83
N ALA A 504 5.33 16.15 -7.17
CA ALA A 504 4.69 16.68 -8.37
C ALA A 504 5.53 17.79 -8.95
N PHE A 505 5.59 17.90 -10.28
CA PHE A 505 6.57 18.77 -10.92
C PHE A 505 5.96 19.91 -11.74
N GLU A 506 6.76 20.98 -11.84
CA GLU A 506 6.65 22.00 -12.86
C GLU A 506 7.95 22.04 -13.67
N ALA A 507 7.83 22.24 -14.99
CA ALA A 507 8.98 22.51 -15.84
C ALA A 507 9.42 23.97 -15.67
N THR A 508 10.70 24.18 -15.39
CA THR A 508 11.30 25.53 -15.40
C THR A 508 11.67 25.97 -16.81
N ASP A 509 11.85 25.02 -17.73
CA ASP A 509 11.87 25.24 -19.18
C ASP A 509 11.00 24.19 -19.87
N GLN A 510 9.84 24.61 -20.39
CA GLN A 510 8.86 23.71 -21.01
C GLN A 510 9.38 23.02 -22.26
N LYS A 511 10.33 23.61 -23.00
CA LYS A 511 10.85 23.03 -24.25
C LYS A 511 11.81 21.87 -24.00
N SER A 512 12.43 21.85 -22.83
CA SER A 512 13.43 20.85 -22.43
C SER A 512 12.83 19.68 -21.64
N VAL A 513 11.53 19.71 -21.37
CA VAL A 513 10.81 18.67 -20.63
C VAL A 513 9.73 18.05 -21.50
N ARG A 514 9.83 16.74 -21.71
CA ARG A 514 8.77 15.96 -22.34
C ARG A 514 7.80 15.44 -21.27
N VAL A 515 6.56 15.94 -21.30
CA VAL A 515 5.52 15.56 -20.32
C VAL A 515 4.72 14.36 -20.84
N VAL A 516 4.70 13.28 -20.06
CA VAL A 516 3.99 12.03 -20.40
C VAL A 516 2.64 11.97 -19.69
N ALA A 517 2.59 12.34 -18.41
CA ALA A 517 1.37 12.36 -17.64
C ALA A 517 1.34 13.53 -16.64
N ARG A 518 0.14 14.02 -16.37
CA ARG A 518 -0.16 15.03 -15.34
C ARG A 518 -1.15 14.46 -14.35
N TYR A 519 -1.14 14.95 -13.12
CA TYR A 519 -2.32 14.82 -12.26
C TYR A 519 -3.47 15.60 -12.91
N ALA A 520 -4.69 15.09 -12.79
CA ALA A 520 -5.86 15.70 -13.41
C ALA A 520 -6.00 17.19 -13.04
N ALA A 521 -6.61 17.99 -13.92
CA ALA A 521 -6.79 19.43 -13.66
C ALA A 521 -7.85 19.73 -12.56
N ARG A 522 -8.70 18.75 -12.24
CA ARG A 522 -9.76 18.83 -11.23
C ARG A 522 -10.20 17.43 -10.82
N ASN A 523 -10.81 17.29 -9.65
CA ASN A 523 -11.28 16.01 -9.12
C ASN A 523 -10.14 14.99 -9.12
N VAL A 524 -8.98 15.41 -8.60
CA VAL A 524 -7.74 14.62 -8.61
C VAL A 524 -7.92 13.37 -7.74
N LEU A 525 -8.55 13.51 -6.57
CA LEU A 525 -8.81 12.40 -5.67
C LEU A 525 -9.85 11.43 -6.24
N ARG A 526 -9.49 10.15 -6.37
CA ARG A 526 -10.40 9.08 -6.80
C ARG A 526 -10.84 8.19 -5.64
N SER A 527 -9.93 7.93 -4.71
CA SER A 527 -10.17 7.09 -3.54
C SER A 527 -9.14 7.42 -2.46
N GLY A 528 -9.63 7.83 -1.28
CA GLY A 528 -8.83 8.13 -0.09
C GLY A 528 -9.11 9.51 0.49
N TRP A 529 -8.05 10.28 0.69
CA TRP A 529 -8.08 11.62 1.29
C TRP A 529 -6.96 12.50 0.72
N LEU A 530 -7.28 13.76 0.45
CA LEU A 530 -6.34 14.74 -0.09
C LEU A 530 -6.63 16.11 0.52
N LEU A 531 -5.65 16.66 1.23
CA LEU A 531 -5.64 18.07 1.62
C LEU A 531 -4.83 18.88 0.60
N GLY A 532 -5.39 20.01 0.16
CA GLY A 532 -4.69 20.96 -0.69
C GLY A 532 -4.60 20.57 -2.18
N GLU A 533 -5.69 20.06 -2.78
CA GLU A 533 -5.73 19.62 -4.20
C GLU A 533 -5.13 20.65 -5.18
N ALA A 534 -5.29 21.96 -4.90
CA ALA A 534 -4.75 23.05 -5.74
C ALA A 534 -3.21 23.03 -5.88
N HIS A 535 -2.47 22.47 -4.92
CA HIS A 535 -1.02 22.31 -5.06
C HIS A 535 -0.64 21.24 -6.10
N LEU A 536 -1.54 20.31 -6.39
CA LEU A 536 -1.30 19.10 -7.19
C LEU A 536 -1.98 19.12 -8.57
N ALA A 537 -3.14 19.76 -8.69
CA ALA A 537 -3.94 19.77 -9.91
C ALA A 537 -3.15 20.26 -11.13
N GLY A 538 -3.19 19.50 -12.23
CA GLY A 538 -2.50 19.81 -13.49
C GLY A 538 -0.97 19.71 -13.46
N ARG A 539 -0.37 19.39 -12.31
CA ARG A 539 1.09 19.24 -12.16
C ARG A 539 1.58 17.99 -12.88
N ILE A 540 2.85 18.01 -13.28
CA ILE A 540 3.47 16.89 -14.00
C ILE A 540 3.66 15.73 -13.02
N ALA A 541 3.18 14.54 -13.42
CA ALA A 541 3.31 13.30 -12.66
C ALA A 541 4.36 12.36 -13.27
N LEU A 542 4.59 12.44 -14.59
CA LEU A 542 5.62 11.67 -15.29
C LEU A 542 6.23 12.52 -16.41
N ALA A 543 7.56 12.63 -16.40
CA ALA A 543 8.33 13.36 -17.40
C ALA A 543 9.61 12.64 -17.82
N GLU A 544 10.09 13.02 -19.00
CA GLU A 544 11.39 12.64 -19.56
C GLU A 544 12.19 13.91 -19.86
N VAL A 545 13.48 13.89 -19.53
CA VAL A 545 14.44 14.95 -19.85
C VAL A 545 15.63 14.32 -20.57
N GLN A 546 15.97 14.84 -21.75
CA GLN A 546 17.19 14.47 -22.47
C GLN A 546 18.40 15.00 -21.70
N PHE A 547 19.43 14.17 -21.50
CA PHE A 547 20.63 14.55 -20.76
C PHE A 547 21.89 13.96 -21.41
N GLY A 548 22.65 14.82 -22.09
CA GLY A 548 23.71 14.39 -23.00
C GLY A 548 23.13 13.48 -24.10
N ARG A 549 23.73 12.30 -24.30
CA ARG A 549 23.20 11.29 -25.24
C ARG A 549 22.12 10.40 -24.63
N GLY A 550 21.97 10.41 -23.30
CA GLY A 550 20.99 9.59 -22.59
C GLY A 550 19.83 10.43 -22.08
N ARG A 551 19.13 9.92 -21.07
CA ARG A 551 17.90 10.55 -20.58
C ARG A 551 17.61 10.20 -19.13
N VAL A 552 16.81 11.05 -18.50
CA VAL A 552 16.27 10.83 -17.16
C VAL A 552 14.75 10.76 -17.24
N VAL A 553 14.17 9.67 -16.74
CA VAL A 553 12.71 9.49 -16.60
C VAL A 553 12.34 9.66 -15.13
N LEU A 554 11.42 10.58 -14.86
CA LEU A 554 11.09 11.04 -13.50
C LEU A 554 9.62 10.72 -13.21
N PHE A 555 9.38 9.82 -12.27
CA PHE A 555 8.05 9.51 -11.75
C PHE A 555 7.79 10.31 -10.48
N GLY A 556 6.75 11.13 -10.47
CA GLY A 556 6.29 11.86 -9.27
C GLY A 556 5.59 10.97 -8.25
N PHE A 557 5.45 9.69 -8.53
CA PHE A 557 4.83 8.68 -7.68
C PHE A 557 5.63 7.39 -7.75
N ARG A 558 5.27 6.39 -6.94
CA ARG A 558 5.89 5.06 -6.97
C ARG A 558 5.10 4.19 -7.93
N PRO A 559 5.53 4.01 -9.20
CA PRO A 559 4.71 3.34 -10.21
C PRO A 559 4.49 1.85 -9.94
N GLN A 560 5.14 1.32 -8.92
CA GLN A 560 5.05 -0.07 -8.52
C GLN A 560 4.60 -0.27 -7.06
N HIS A 561 4.06 0.79 -6.43
CA HIS A 561 3.76 0.85 -5.00
C HIS A 561 3.27 -0.49 -4.42
N ARG A 562 4.10 -1.06 -3.53
CA ARG A 562 3.84 -2.33 -2.82
C ARG A 562 3.50 -3.54 -3.71
N GLY A 563 3.87 -3.51 -4.98
CA GLY A 563 3.51 -4.54 -5.96
C GLY A 563 2.02 -4.61 -6.32
N GLN A 564 1.23 -3.61 -5.92
CA GLN A 564 -0.24 -3.60 -6.10
C GLN A 564 -0.68 -2.81 -7.33
N THR A 565 0.09 -1.81 -7.76
CA THR A 565 -0.32 -0.86 -8.81
C THR A 565 -0.05 -1.35 -10.23
N TRP A 566 -0.68 -2.48 -10.60
CA TRP A 566 -0.51 -3.08 -11.93
C TRP A 566 -0.84 -2.14 -13.08
N GLY A 567 -1.77 -1.19 -12.86
CA GLY A 567 -2.14 -0.19 -13.87
C GLY A 567 -0.98 0.71 -14.28
N THR A 568 0.00 0.92 -13.41
CA THR A 568 1.16 1.79 -13.67
C THR A 568 2.45 1.05 -14.01
N PHE A 569 2.49 -0.28 -13.92
CA PHE A 569 3.66 -1.07 -14.31
C PHE A 569 4.08 -0.88 -15.78
N PRO A 570 3.16 -0.75 -16.77
CA PRO A 570 3.57 -0.56 -18.16
C PRO A 570 4.43 0.68 -18.38
N PHE A 571 4.24 1.77 -17.61
CA PHE A 571 5.14 2.93 -17.69
C PHE A 571 6.60 2.56 -17.38
N ILE A 572 6.84 1.67 -16.42
CA ILE A 572 8.18 1.19 -16.05
C ILE A 572 8.78 0.39 -17.22
N PHE A 573 8.04 -0.57 -17.75
CA PHE A 573 8.52 -1.41 -18.85
C PHE A 573 8.78 -0.60 -20.12
N ASN A 574 7.90 0.35 -20.45
CA ASN A 574 8.08 1.27 -21.57
C ASN A 574 9.31 2.18 -21.37
N ALA A 575 9.57 2.65 -20.14
CA ALA A 575 10.77 3.42 -19.81
C ALA A 575 12.07 2.61 -19.94
N ILE A 576 12.05 1.32 -19.61
CA ILE A 576 13.19 0.43 -19.85
C ILE A 576 13.41 0.21 -21.36
N MET A 577 12.33 -0.04 -22.10
CA MET A 577 12.38 -0.43 -23.51
C MET A 577 12.71 0.71 -24.48
N SER A 578 12.29 1.94 -24.19
CA SER A 578 12.45 3.08 -25.11
C SER A 578 13.87 3.68 -25.11
N GLY A 579 14.76 3.23 -24.22
CA GLY A 579 16.05 3.88 -23.99
C GLY A 579 17.28 3.00 -24.16
N ALA A 580 17.09 1.70 -24.36
CA ALA A 580 18.18 0.78 -24.63
C ALA A 580 18.48 0.62 -26.13
#